data_AF-A0A7J6FDW3-F1
#
_entry.id   AF-A0A7J6FDW3-F1
#
_cell.length_a   1.000
_cell.length_b   1.000
_cell.length_c   1.000
_cell.angle_alpha   90.00
_cell.angle_beta   90.00
_cell.angle_gamma   90.00
#
_symmetry.space_group_name_H-M   'P 1'
#
loop_
_entity.id
_entity.type
_entity.pdbx_description
1 polymer ?
#
loop_
_entity_poly.entity_id
_entity_poly.type
_entity_poly.pdbx_seq_one_letter_code
_entity_poly.pdbx_strand_id
1 'polypeptide(L)'
;MSNGVADSSLFNGDLGSAVNHIFHFPETIEKLIFSSRGQETRENKTFSTIPVDILDTPKDYIFYMDVPGLSKSDIQVTVEDENTLIIRSGGGKRKREEGEEEGCKYLRLERRVNNKLLRKFRLPENANVGAISAKCENGVLTVVVEKLPPPPKPKKVEITIS
;
A
#
# COMPACT_ATOMS: atom_id res chain seq x y z
N MET A 1 -18.17 -1.50 -46.97
CA MET A 1 -17.78 -2.49 -45.95
C MET A 1 -17.64 -1.73 -44.64
N SER A 2 -18.54 -1.97 -43.69
CA SER A 2 -18.72 -1.16 -42.49
C SER A 2 -17.69 -1.47 -41.40
N ASN A 3 -17.24 -0.42 -40.72
CA ASN A 3 -16.40 -0.48 -39.53
C ASN A 3 -17.12 -1.19 -38.37
N GLY A 4 -16.49 -2.20 -37.78
CA GLY A 4 -16.91 -2.82 -36.52
C GLY A 4 -16.13 -2.21 -35.36
N VAL A 5 -16.77 -1.29 -34.64
CA VAL A 5 -16.30 -0.77 -33.35
C VAL A 5 -16.44 -1.90 -32.33
N ALA A 6 -15.34 -2.30 -31.69
CA ALA A 6 -15.41 -3.19 -30.54
C ALA A 6 -16.01 -2.41 -29.36
N ASP A 7 -17.20 -2.83 -28.96
CA ASP A 7 -17.96 -2.27 -27.85
C ASP A 7 -17.25 -2.55 -26.51
N SER A 8 -16.78 -1.50 -25.84
CA SER A 8 -16.04 -1.55 -24.58
C SER A 8 -16.96 -1.59 -23.34
N SER A 9 -18.19 -2.10 -23.48
CA SER A 9 -19.24 -2.03 -22.47
C SER A 9 -19.28 -3.17 -21.45
N LEU A 10 -18.29 -4.08 -21.43
CA LEU A 10 -18.32 -5.30 -20.60
C LEU A 10 -17.56 -5.25 -19.26
N PHE A 11 -17.00 -4.11 -18.85
CA PHE A 11 -16.30 -3.98 -17.56
C PHE A 11 -16.94 -2.94 -16.65
N ASN A 12 -18.21 -3.15 -16.29
CA ASN A 12 -18.91 -2.39 -15.26
C ASN A 12 -19.13 -3.20 -13.95
N GLY A 13 -18.39 -4.29 -13.76
CA GLY A 13 -18.40 -5.07 -12.51
C GLY A 13 -17.43 -4.49 -11.49
N ASP A 14 -17.87 -4.36 -10.24
CA ASP A 14 -17.01 -4.06 -9.10
C ASP A 14 -15.87 -5.07 -9.03
N LEU A 15 -14.66 -4.61 -9.37
CA LEU A 15 -13.47 -5.45 -9.47
C LEU A 15 -13.17 -6.13 -8.13
N GLY A 16 -13.54 -5.53 -6.99
CA GLY A 16 -13.36 -6.12 -5.66
C GLY A 16 -14.12 -7.44 -5.51
N SER A 17 -15.41 -7.43 -5.87
CA SER A 17 -16.27 -8.62 -5.85
C SER A 17 -15.79 -9.75 -6.79
N ALA A 18 -15.20 -9.39 -7.94
CA ALA A 18 -14.74 -10.36 -8.93
C ALA A 18 -13.49 -11.14 -8.49
N VAL A 19 -12.62 -10.56 -7.64
CA VAL A 19 -11.42 -11.23 -7.13
C VAL A 19 -11.74 -12.23 -6.01
N ASN A 20 -12.77 -11.97 -5.21
CA ASN A 20 -13.23 -12.87 -4.13
C ASN A 20 -13.61 -14.26 -4.63
N HIS A 21 -14.19 -14.34 -5.84
CA HIS A 21 -14.54 -15.62 -6.45
C HIS A 21 -13.32 -16.41 -6.94
N ILE A 22 -12.18 -15.74 -7.16
CA ILE A 22 -10.95 -16.36 -7.67
C ILE A 22 -9.98 -16.66 -6.52
N PHE A 23 -9.92 -15.79 -5.52
CA PHE A 23 -9.12 -15.94 -4.31
C PHE A 23 -10.04 -15.71 -3.10
N HIS A 24 -10.21 -16.74 -2.26
CA HIS A 24 -11.10 -16.71 -1.09
C HIS A 24 -10.49 -15.83 0.03
N PHE A 25 -10.43 -14.52 -0.17
CA PHE A 25 -9.97 -13.58 0.85
C PHE A 25 -11.13 -13.17 1.77
N PRO A 26 -10.90 -13.04 3.10
CA PRO A 26 -11.87 -12.43 3.99
C PRO A 26 -12.09 -10.95 3.63
N GLU A 27 -13.32 -10.44 3.76
CA GLU A 27 -13.70 -9.05 3.46
C GLU A 27 -12.82 -7.99 4.16
N THR A 28 -12.24 -8.35 5.31
CA THR A 28 -11.31 -7.49 6.06
C THR A 28 -10.00 -7.22 5.32
N ILE A 29 -9.56 -8.13 4.46
CA ILE A 29 -8.31 -8.05 3.68
C ILE A 29 -8.54 -7.29 2.37
N GLU A 30 -9.75 -7.25 1.83
CA GLU A 30 -10.06 -6.50 0.63
C GLU A 30 -9.74 -5.01 0.77
N LYS A 31 -10.07 -4.41 1.91
CA LYS A 31 -9.79 -2.99 2.19
C LYS A 31 -8.28 -2.70 2.18
N LEU A 32 -7.46 -3.66 2.60
CA LEU A 32 -6.01 -3.53 2.57
C LEU A 32 -5.45 -3.57 1.14
N ILE A 33 -6.01 -4.44 0.30
CA ILE A 33 -5.56 -4.68 -1.09
C ILE A 33 -6.08 -3.59 -2.05
N PHE A 34 -7.36 -3.24 -1.97
CA PHE A 34 -8.05 -2.45 -3.00
C PHE A 34 -8.20 -0.97 -2.67
N SER A 35 -8.07 -0.53 -1.41
CA SER A 35 -8.10 0.91 -1.07
C SER A 35 -6.92 1.69 -1.68
N SER A 36 -5.91 1.00 -2.22
CA SER A 36 -4.86 1.62 -3.04
C SER A 36 -5.35 2.10 -4.43
N ARG A 37 -6.58 1.79 -4.87
CA ARG A 37 -7.05 2.05 -6.26
C ARG A 37 -8.28 2.96 -6.41
N GLY A 38 -8.86 3.53 -5.35
CA GLY A 38 -10.13 4.28 -5.48
C GLY A 38 -10.18 5.64 -4.77
N GLN A 39 -10.30 6.70 -5.59
CA GLN A 39 -10.65 8.11 -5.31
C GLN A 39 -9.51 9.12 -5.11
N GLU A 40 -8.75 9.38 -6.19
CA GLU A 40 -8.16 10.71 -6.39
C GLU A 40 -9.15 11.59 -7.17
N THR A 41 -9.59 12.69 -6.56
CA THR A 41 -10.16 13.84 -7.25
C THR A 41 -9.12 14.38 -8.24
N ARG A 42 -9.60 14.91 -9.39
CA ARG A 42 -8.79 15.41 -10.52
C ARG A 42 -7.88 16.60 -10.15
N GLU A 43 -6.81 16.36 -9.41
CA GLU A 43 -5.61 17.19 -9.39
C GLU A 43 -4.41 16.31 -9.71
N ASN A 44 -4.01 16.31 -10.99
CA ASN A 44 -2.89 15.53 -11.53
C ASN A 44 -1.56 15.90 -10.85
N LYS A 45 -1.25 15.27 -9.72
CA LYS A 45 0.13 14.91 -9.37
C LYS A 45 0.25 13.43 -9.66
N THR A 46 1.06 13.08 -10.65
CA THR A 46 1.44 11.70 -10.95
C THR A 46 2.22 11.14 -9.76
N PHE A 47 1.53 10.66 -8.73
CA PHE A 47 2.15 9.86 -7.69
C PHE A 47 2.54 8.54 -8.34
N SER A 48 3.82 8.23 -8.27
CA SER A 48 4.30 6.96 -8.76
C SER A 48 3.81 5.86 -7.84
N THR A 49 3.12 4.89 -8.41
CA THR A 49 2.81 3.63 -7.75
C THR A 49 4.09 2.81 -7.64
N ILE A 50 4.93 3.13 -6.65
CA ILE A 50 6.01 2.23 -6.24
C ILE A 50 5.34 0.89 -5.89
N PRO A 51 5.72 -0.24 -6.49
CA PRO A 51 5.08 -1.53 -6.22
C PRO A 51 5.24 -1.88 -4.74
N VAL A 52 4.22 -2.52 -4.18
CA VAL A 52 4.22 -2.98 -2.79
C VAL A 52 3.65 -4.38 -2.76
N ASP A 53 4.39 -5.28 -2.13
CA ASP A 53 3.91 -6.60 -1.76
C ASP A 53 3.41 -6.56 -0.32
N ILE A 54 2.29 -7.23 -0.07
CA ILE A 54 1.69 -7.35 1.27
C ILE A 54 1.59 -8.83 1.59
N LEU A 55 2.31 -9.25 2.64
CA LEU A 55 2.28 -10.61 3.15
C LEU A 55 1.43 -10.65 4.41
N ASP A 56 0.38 -11.45 4.37
CA ASP A 56 -0.43 -11.79 5.52
C ASP A 56 0.09 -13.06 6.20
N THR A 57 0.60 -12.95 7.42
CA THR A 57 1.09 -14.07 8.22
C THR A 57 0.17 -14.30 9.43
N PRO A 58 0.29 -15.43 10.17
CA PRO A 58 -0.50 -15.63 11.38
C PRO A 58 -0.31 -14.55 12.45
N LYS A 59 0.85 -13.86 12.47
CA LYS A 59 1.23 -12.90 13.52
C LYS A 59 1.27 -11.45 13.04
N ASP A 60 1.52 -11.21 11.76
CA ASP A 60 1.89 -9.91 11.24
C ASP A 60 1.30 -9.66 9.85
N TYR A 61 1.03 -8.39 9.55
CA TYR A 61 0.96 -7.86 8.19
C TYR A 61 2.32 -7.25 7.82
N ILE A 62 2.93 -7.70 6.73
CA ILE A 62 4.26 -7.26 6.30
C ILE A 62 4.18 -6.62 4.93
N PHE A 63 4.67 -5.38 4.80
CA PHE A 63 4.71 -4.62 3.57
C PHE A 63 6.15 -4.54 3.07
N TYR A 64 6.38 -4.94 1.83
CA TYR A 64 7.67 -4.80 1.14
C TYR A 64 7.54 -3.77 0.03
N MET A 65 8.46 -2.80 -0.01
CA MET A 65 8.40 -1.69 -0.96
C MET A 65 9.78 -1.32 -1.50
N ASP A 66 9.88 -1.24 -2.82
CA ASP A 66 11.13 -0.86 -3.50
C ASP A 66 11.37 0.65 -3.45
N VAL A 67 12.31 1.06 -2.60
CA VAL A 67 12.71 2.44 -2.37
C VAL A 67 14.21 2.70 -2.63
N PRO A 68 14.82 2.17 -3.72
CA PRO A 68 16.25 2.34 -3.95
C PRO A 68 16.66 3.81 -4.04
N GLY A 69 17.76 4.17 -3.36
CA GLY A 69 18.30 5.54 -3.37
C GLY A 69 17.57 6.52 -2.44
N LEU A 70 16.66 6.06 -1.57
CA LEU A 70 16.12 6.86 -0.48
C LEU A 70 16.80 6.48 0.84
N SER A 71 17.22 7.47 1.61
CA SER A 71 17.73 7.28 2.96
C SER A 71 16.58 7.12 3.96
N LYS A 72 16.86 6.66 5.18
CA LYS A 72 15.86 6.58 6.26
C LYS A 72 15.19 7.93 6.53
N SER A 73 15.94 9.04 6.46
CA SER A 73 15.40 10.38 6.65
C SER A 73 14.46 10.84 5.53
N ASP A 74 14.52 10.21 4.36
CA ASP A 74 13.65 10.55 3.22
C ASP A 74 12.30 9.84 3.29
N ILE A 75 12.08 8.91 4.23
CA ILE A 75 10.87 8.07 4.33
C ILE A 75 10.19 8.33 5.68
N GLN A 76 8.89 8.62 5.61
CA GLN A 76 8.03 8.76 6.77
C GLN A 76 6.96 7.66 6.74
N VAL A 77 6.81 6.97 7.86
CA VAL A 77 5.76 5.98 8.10
C VAL A 77 4.91 6.48 9.26
N THR A 78 3.62 6.70 9.02
CA THR A 78 2.66 7.20 10.02
C THR A 78 1.37 6.38 9.99
N VAL A 79 0.60 6.45 11.07
CA VAL A 79 -0.80 6.03 11.08
C VAL A 79 -1.66 7.27 11.27
N GLU A 80 -2.62 7.48 10.38
CA GLU A 80 -3.61 8.54 10.44
C GLU A 80 -5.02 7.91 10.47
N ASP A 81 -6.04 8.67 10.83
CA ASP A 81 -7.45 8.23 10.85
C ASP A 81 -7.66 6.89 11.57
N GLU A 82 -6.99 6.74 12.72
CA GLU A 82 -6.97 5.57 13.63
C GLU A 82 -6.34 4.29 13.08
N ASN A 83 -6.53 3.96 11.79
CA ASN A 83 -6.08 2.70 11.21
C ASN A 83 -5.53 2.79 9.77
N THR A 84 -5.22 3.99 9.29
CA THR A 84 -4.66 4.14 7.94
C THR A 84 -3.14 4.27 8.01
N LEU A 85 -2.42 3.22 7.60
CA LEU A 85 -0.97 3.24 7.43
C LEU A 85 -0.62 4.10 6.20
N ILE A 86 0.22 5.11 6.41
CA ILE A 86 0.69 6.02 5.39
C ILE A 86 2.20 5.94 5.30
N ILE A 87 2.69 5.62 4.10
CA ILE A 87 4.12 5.62 3.78
C ILE A 87 4.36 6.71 2.74
N ARG A 88 5.12 7.73 3.11
CA ARG A 88 5.37 8.90 2.26
C ARG A 88 6.81 9.36 2.27
N SER A 89 7.20 10.12 1.25
CA SER A 89 8.47 10.85 1.24
C SER A 89 8.44 11.96 2.30
N GLY A 90 9.45 12.01 3.18
CA GLY A 90 9.62 13.03 4.22
C GLY A 90 10.07 14.41 3.72
N GLY A 91 9.97 14.68 2.41
CA GLY A 91 10.47 15.90 1.76
C GLY A 91 11.60 15.62 0.76
N GLY A 92 12.29 14.48 0.88
CA GLY A 92 13.24 13.98 -0.11
C GLY A 92 12.52 13.37 -1.32
N LYS A 93 12.77 13.90 -2.52
CA LYS A 93 12.64 13.10 -3.75
C LYS A 93 13.87 12.23 -3.85
N ARG A 94 13.85 11.17 -4.68
CA ARG A 94 15.11 10.59 -5.15
C ARG A 94 15.95 11.74 -5.69
N LYS A 95 17.02 12.11 -4.97
CA LYS A 95 17.88 13.19 -5.42
C LYS A 95 18.50 12.73 -6.73
N ARG A 96 18.25 13.52 -7.76
CA ARG A 96 19.07 13.49 -8.96
C ARG A 96 20.11 14.55 -8.71
N GLU A 97 21.37 14.18 -8.80
CA GLU A 97 22.42 15.16 -9.02
C GLU A 97 22.11 15.74 -10.41
N GLU A 98 21.42 16.88 -10.43
CA GLU A 98 20.95 17.52 -11.65
C GLU A 98 22.12 18.18 -12.35
N GLY A 99 22.97 17.43 -13.04
CA GLY A 99 23.97 17.99 -13.97
C GLY A 99 24.77 19.18 -13.42
N GLU A 100 25.08 19.17 -12.12
CA GLU A 100 25.67 20.31 -11.41
C GLU A 100 27.16 20.51 -11.75
N GLU A 101 27.76 19.60 -12.53
CA GLU A 101 29.02 19.87 -13.21
C GLU A 101 28.75 20.43 -14.61
N GLU A 102 29.22 21.67 -14.85
CA GLU A 102 29.21 22.28 -16.17
C GLU A 102 29.75 21.30 -17.22
N GLY A 103 28.94 21.04 -18.25
CA GLY A 103 29.32 20.17 -19.38
C GLY A 103 28.72 18.76 -19.37
N CYS A 104 28.10 18.32 -18.28
CA CYS A 104 27.50 16.98 -18.22
C CYS A 104 26.09 16.93 -18.87
N LYS A 105 25.82 15.86 -19.65
CA LYS A 105 24.51 15.61 -20.29
C LYS A 105 24.10 14.14 -20.14
N TYR A 106 22.83 13.92 -19.81
CA TYR A 106 22.27 12.56 -19.78
C TYR A 106 22.08 12.02 -21.19
N LEU A 107 22.67 10.87 -21.50
CA LEU A 107 22.46 10.19 -22.80
C LEU A 107 21.14 9.41 -22.84
N ARG A 108 20.67 8.90 -21.69
CA ARG A 108 19.43 8.13 -21.57
C ARG A 108 18.88 8.20 -20.15
N LEU A 109 17.55 8.20 -20.02
CA LEU A 109 16.84 8.27 -18.75
C LEU A 109 15.70 7.26 -18.70
N GLU A 110 15.89 6.20 -17.91
CA GLU A 110 14.87 5.16 -17.70
C GLU A 110 14.24 5.23 -16.31
N ARG A 111 15.03 5.67 -15.32
CA ARG A 111 14.60 5.78 -13.93
C ARG A 111 13.73 7.02 -13.76
N ARG A 112 12.56 6.85 -13.16
CA ARG A 112 11.67 7.97 -12.82
C ARG A 112 12.14 8.64 -11.53
N VAL A 113 12.44 9.93 -11.62
CA VAL A 113 13.11 10.73 -10.56
C VAL A 113 12.12 11.50 -9.69
N ASN A 114 10.98 11.89 -10.26
CA ASN A 114 9.98 12.77 -9.67
C ASN A 114 8.89 12.05 -8.85
N ASN A 115 9.16 10.79 -8.48
CA ASN A 115 8.22 9.94 -7.79
C ASN A 115 8.18 10.30 -6.31
N LYS A 116 7.33 11.27 -5.94
CA LYS A 116 6.93 11.41 -4.54
C LYS A 116 6.32 10.09 -4.09
N LEU A 117 6.89 9.47 -3.07
CA LEU A 117 6.32 8.29 -2.46
C LEU A 117 5.10 8.73 -1.65
N LEU A 118 3.94 8.15 -1.96
CA LEU A 118 2.74 8.21 -1.13
C LEU A 118 1.96 6.93 -1.35
N ARG A 119 1.86 6.10 -0.32
CA ARG A 119 0.99 4.93 -0.29
C ARG A 119 0.16 4.97 0.99
N LYS A 120 -1.12 4.66 0.86
CA LYS A 120 -2.07 4.59 1.98
C LYS A 120 -2.69 3.20 1.99
N PHE A 121 -2.74 2.59 3.17
CA PHE A 121 -3.27 1.26 3.39
C PHE A 121 -4.22 1.32 4.58
N ARG A 122 -5.49 0.95 4.38
CA ARG A 122 -6.41 0.77 5.49
C ARG A 122 -6.10 -0.56 6.16
N LEU A 123 -5.64 -0.51 7.40
CA LEU A 123 -5.28 -1.71 8.15
C LEU A 123 -6.55 -2.46 8.60
N PRO A 124 -6.53 -3.80 8.62
CA PRO A 124 -7.60 -4.59 9.21
C PRO A 124 -7.79 -4.31 10.71
N GLU A 125 -8.98 -4.61 11.24
CA GLU A 125 -9.32 -4.32 12.65
C GLU A 125 -8.45 -5.04 13.67
N ASN A 126 -7.91 -6.20 13.31
CA ASN A 126 -6.99 -6.94 14.15
C ASN A 126 -5.53 -6.46 14.03
N ALA A 127 -5.24 -5.36 13.33
CA ALA A 127 -3.91 -4.78 13.30
C ALA A 127 -3.61 -4.02 14.59
N ASN A 128 -2.45 -4.27 15.18
CA ASN A 128 -1.95 -3.57 16.36
C ASN A 128 -1.22 -2.29 15.93
N VAL A 129 -1.93 -1.18 15.83
CA VAL A 129 -1.35 0.13 15.45
C VAL A 129 -0.31 0.65 16.44
N GLY A 130 -0.28 0.12 17.67
CA GLY A 130 0.75 0.43 18.67
C GLY A 130 2.06 -0.34 18.48
N ALA A 131 2.07 -1.37 17.65
CA ALA A 131 3.23 -2.24 17.40
C ALA A 131 3.56 -2.27 15.90
N ILE A 132 4.10 -1.15 15.41
CA ILE A 132 4.58 -0.99 14.04
C ILE A 132 6.08 -0.79 14.04
N SER A 133 6.79 -1.55 13.21
CA SER A 133 8.22 -1.38 12.99
C SER A 133 8.54 -1.22 11.50
N ALA A 134 9.63 -0.51 11.20
CA ALA A 134 10.06 -0.28 9.83
C ALA A 134 11.58 -0.36 9.72
N LYS A 135 12.07 -1.02 8.68
CA LYS A 135 13.49 -1.08 8.32
C LYS A 135 13.68 -0.87 6.83
N CYS A 136 14.77 -0.21 6.44
CA CYS A 136 15.17 -0.06 5.04
C CYS A 136 16.55 -0.70 4.88
N GLU A 137 16.64 -1.72 4.04
CA GLU A 137 17.85 -2.51 3.84
C GLU A 137 17.99 -2.80 2.34
N ASN A 138 19.18 -2.54 1.77
CA ASN A 138 19.46 -2.79 0.34
C ASN A 138 18.45 -2.16 -0.64
N GLY A 139 17.87 -1.01 -0.28
CA GLY A 139 16.89 -0.30 -1.11
C GLY A 139 15.45 -0.81 -0.99
N VAL A 140 15.17 -1.73 -0.06
CA VAL A 140 13.83 -2.25 0.23
C VAL A 140 13.37 -1.80 1.61
N LEU A 141 12.21 -1.13 1.66
CA LEU A 141 11.52 -0.80 2.90
C LEU A 141 10.63 -1.98 3.30
N THR A 142 10.85 -2.50 4.50
CA THR A 142 9.96 -3.47 5.16
C THR A 142 9.23 -2.76 6.29
N VAL A 143 7.89 -2.77 6.26
CA VAL A 143 7.04 -2.31 7.38
C VAL A 143 6.30 -3.51 7.94
N VAL A 144 6.38 -3.73 9.25
CA VAL A 144 5.72 -4.83 9.95
C VAL A 144 4.68 -4.23 10.89
N VAL A 145 3.45 -4.74 10.81
CA VAL A 145 2.34 -4.40 11.70
C VAL A 145 1.90 -5.69 12.38
N GLU A 146 2.12 -5.80 13.68
CA GLU A 146 1.71 -6.99 14.44
C GLU A 146 0.17 -7.11 14.47
N LYS A 147 -0.33 -8.33 14.62
CA LYS A 147 -1.75 -8.59 14.84
C LYS A 147 -2.06 -8.63 16.33
N LEU A 148 -3.21 -8.07 16.69
CA LEU A 148 -3.80 -8.23 18.01
C LEU A 148 -4.12 -9.72 18.26
N PRO A 149 -3.98 -10.19 19.50
CA PRO A 149 -4.38 -11.55 19.85
C PRO A 149 -5.89 -11.73 19.55
N PRO A 150 -6.30 -12.93 19.13
CA PRO A 150 -7.70 -13.20 18.85
C PRO A 150 -8.54 -12.95 20.11
N PRO A 151 -9.76 -12.40 19.96
CA PRO A 151 -10.64 -12.17 21.10
C PRO A 151 -10.89 -13.48 21.85
N PRO A 152 -11.03 -13.44 23.19
CA PRO A 152 -11.31 -14.62 23.97
C PRO A 152 -12.61 -15.29 23.49
N LYS A 153 -12.60 -16.62 23.40
CA LYS A 153 -13.79 -17.37 22.97
C LYS A 153 -14.93 -17.10 23.97
N PRO A 154 -16.17 -16.90 23.49
CA PRO A 154 -17.31 -16.67 24.37
C PRO A 154 -17.50 -17.87 25.30
N LYS A 155 -17.61 -17.61 26.61
CA LYS A 155 -17.95 -18.63 27.60
C LYS A 155 -19.46 -18.85 27.56
N LYS A 156 -19.89 -20.10 27.40
CA LYS A 156 -21.30 -20.46 27.59
C LYS A 156 -21.63 -20.32 29.08
N VAL A 157 -22.70 -19.60 29.38
CA VAL A 157 -23.28 -19.51 30.72
C VAL A 157 -24.52 -20.40 30.72
N GLU A 158 -24.56 -21.40 31.59
CA GLU A 158 -25.75 -22.21 31.78
C GLU A 158 -26.79 -21.42 32.60
N ILE A 159 -28.04 -21.45 32.15
CA ILE A 159 -29.16 -20.84 32.86
C ILE A 159 -29.73 -21.89 33.81
N THR A 160 -29.65 -21.63 35.11
CA THR A 160 -30.35 -22.42 36.14
C THR A 160 -31.70 -21.77 36.46
N ILE A 161 -32.77 -22.56 36.44
CA ILE A 161 -34.11 -22.17 36.92
C ILE A 161 -34.24 -22.70 38.36
N SER A 162 -34.67 -21.84 39.28
CA SER A 162 -34.99 -22.15 40.68
C SER A 162 -36.49 -22.33 40.89
#